data_AF-A0A7Y9X603-F1
#
_entry.id   AF-A0A7Y9X603-F1
#
_cell.length_a   1.000
_cell.length_b   1.000
_cell.length_c   1.000
_cell.angle_alpha   90.00
_cell.angle_beta   90.00
_cell.angle_gamma   90.00
#
_symmetry.space_group_name_H-M   'P 1'
#
loop_
_entity.id
_entity.type
_entity.pdbx_description
1 polymer ?
#
loop_
_entity_poly.entity_id
_entity_poly.type
_entity_poly.pdbx_seq_one_letter_code
_entity_poly.pdbx_strand_id
1 'polypeptide(L)' 'MVEVISKTVAEDRVVFEEWARGVFFNEPYAARHRIHVRVRNGKVVGFHEYNRPLD' A
#
# COMPACT_ATOMS: atom_id res chain seq x y z
N MET A 1 -10.50 7.29 -0.59
CA MET A 1 -9.93 7.58 0.73
C MET A 1 -8.92 6.48 1.05
N VAL A 2 -7.75 6.88 1.54
CA VAL A 2 -6.68 5.96 1.96
C VAL A 2 -6.35 6.26 3.42
N GLU A 3 -6.29 5.22 4.25
CA GLU A 3 -5.96 5.33 5.66
C GLU A 3 -4.84 4.33 6.00
N VAL A 4 -3.68 4.83 6.43
CA VAL A 4 -2.55 3.98 6.82
C VAL A 4 -2.79 3.40 8.22
N ILE A 5 -2.83 2.07 8.30
CA ILE A 5 -3.06 1.28 9.52
C ILE A 5 -1.75 1.09 10.28
N SER A 6 -0.68 0.79 9.54
CA SER A 6 0.64 0.53 10.12
C SER A 6 1.74 0.85 9.11
N LYS A 7 2.92 1.20 9.62
CA LYS A 7 4.09 1.51 8.80
C LYS A 7 5.38 1.07 9.53
N THR A 8 6.27 0.46 8.77
CA THR A 8 7.63 0.10 9.20
C THR A 8 8.62 0.65 8.19
N VAL A 9 9.63 1.36 8.68
CA VAL A 9 10.71 1.95 7.85
C VAL A 9 12.01 1.25 8.20
N ALA A 10 12.71 0.78 7.17
CA ALA A 10 14.07 0.26 7.22
C ALA A 10 14.94 1.07 6.24
N GLU A 11 16.26 0.80 6.22
CA GLU A 11 17.23 1.52 5.40
C GLU A 11 16.89 1.50 3.89
N ASP A 12 16.52 0.34 3.37
CA ASP A 12 16.27 0.09 1.95
C ASP A 12 14.79 -0.20 1.64
N ARG A 13 13.91 -0.12 2.64
CA ARG A 13 12.51 -0.55 2.51
C ARG A 13 11.56 0.26 3.36
N VAL A 14 10.39 0.55 2.80
CA VAL A 14 9.22 1.00 3.56
C VAL A 14 8.11 -0.02 3.37
N VAL A 15 7.53 -0.52 4.45
CA VAL A 15 6.32 -1.35 4.40
C VAL A 15 5.22 -0.62 5.10
N PHE A 16 4.04 -0.55 4.49
CA PHE A 16 2.87 -0.02 5.15
C PHE A 16 1.63 -0.80 4.76
N GLU A 17 0.65 -0.76 5.65
CA GLU A 17 -0.67 -1.30 5.42
C GLU A 17 -1.69 -0.18 5.43
N GLU A 18 -2.67 -0.25 4.54
CA GLU A 18 -3.72 0.75 4.44
C GLU A 18 -5.09 0.14 4.14
N TRP A 19 -6.14 0.88 4.49
CA TRP A 19 -7.47 0.67 3.94
C TRP A 19 -7.65 1.58 2.72
N ALA A 20 -7.89 0.99 1.56
CA ALA A 20 -8.22 1.69 0.33
C ALA A 20 -9.73 1.57 0.06
N ARG A 21 -10.44 2.70 0.03
CA ARG A 21 -11.88 2.76 -0.28
C ARG A 21 -12.13 3.78 -1.37
N GLY A 22 -12.95 3.45 -2.37
CA GLY A 22 -13.23 4.36 -3.48
C GLY A 22 -14.10 3.74 -4.57
N VAL A 23 -13.87 4.19 -5.80
CA VAL A 23 -14.52 3.67 -7.01
C VAL A 23 -13.43 3.28 -8.00
N PHE A 24 -13.49 2.06 -8.53
CA PHE A 24 -12.57 1.53 -9.54
C PHE A 24 -13.39 0.90 -10.66
N PHE A 25 -13.14 1.29 -11.91
CA PHE A 25 -13.99 0.91 -13.06
C PHE A 25 -15.50 1.12 -12.85
N ASN A 26 -15.88 2.26 -12.23
CA ASN A 26 -17.26 2.59 -11.85
C ASN A 26 -17.92 1.65 -10.83
N GLU A 27 -17.16 0.75 -10.19
CA GLU A 27 -17.64 -0.13 -9.13
C GLU A 27 -17.09 0.28 -7.76
N PRO A 28 -17.84 0.12 -6.66
CA PRO A 28 -17.32 0.32 -5.32
C PRO A 28 -16.08 -0.55 -5.07
N TYR A 29 -15.02 0.09 -4.60
CA TYR A 29 -13.75 -0.55 -4.27
C TYR A 29 -13.48 -0.45 -2.78
N ALA A 30 -13.16 -1.58 -2.15
CA ALA A 30 -12.74 -1.66 -0.77
C ALA A 30 -11.71 -2.78 -0.61
N ALA A 31 -10.49 -2.45 -0.19
CA ALA A 31 -9.44 -3.42 0.04
C ALA A 31 -8.51 -3.00 1.20
N ARG A 32 -7.90 -4.01 1.82
CA ARG A 32 -6.69 -3.87 2.63
C ARG A 32 -5.49 -4.05 1.73
N HIS A 33 -4.60 -3.08 1.69
CA HIS A 33 -3.33 -3.21 1.00
C HIS A 33 -2.21 -3.42 2.00
N ARG A 34 -1.24 -4.26 1.63
CA ARG A 34 0.09 -4.29 2.24
C ARG A 34 1.10 -4.00 1.14
N ILE A 35 1.75 -2.84 1.24
CA ILE A 35 2.66 -2.33 0.21
C ILE A 35 4.09 -2.41 0.73
N HIS A 36 4.97 -3.03 -0.05
CA HIS A 36 6.41 -3.10 0.20
C HIS A 36 7.14 -2.26 -0.84
N VAL A 37 7.67 -1.10 -0.42
CA VAL A 37 8.43 -0.17 -1.27
C VAL A 37 9.92 -0.39 -1.07
N ARG A 38 10.69 -0.57 -2.15
CA ARG A 38 12.16 -0.59 -2.11
C ARG A 38 12.72 0.80 -2.37
N VAL A 39 13.68 1.21 -1.56
CA VAL A 39 14.35 2.51 -1.62
C VAL A 39 15.84 2.31 -1.83
N ARG A 40 16.43 3.04 -2.78
CA ARG A 40 17.88 3.08 -2.99
C ARG A 40 18.30 4.52 -3.25
N ASN A 41 19.33 5.00 -2.55
CA ASN A 41 19.84 6.38 -2.66
C ASN A 41 18.72 7.43 -2.52
N GLY A 42 17.80 7.22 -1.57
CA GLY A 42 16.65 8.10 -1.32
C GLY A 42 15.55 8.07 -2.38
N LYS A 43 15.64 7.20 -3.39
CA LYS A 43 14.64 7.06 -4.46
C LYS A 43 13.90 5.74 -4.35
N VAL A 44 12.60 5.75 -4.64
CA VAL A 44 11.83 4.51 -4.83
C VAL A 44 12.30 3.84 -6.12
N VAL A 45 12.71 2.57 -6.00
CA VAL A 45 13.18 1.76 -7.15
C VAL A 45 12.24 0.62 -7.51
N GLY A 46 11.18 0.41 -6.74
CA GLY A 46 10.14 -0.55 -7.02
C GLY A 46 9.22 -0.78 -5.84
N PHE A 47 8.12 -1.48 -6.08
CA PHE A 47 7.22 -1.91 -5.01
C PHE A 47 6.59 -3.26 -5.34
N HIS A 48 6.06 -3.90 -4.30
CA HIS A 48 5.18 -5.04 -4.41
C HIS A 48 3.96 -4.80 -3.52
N GLU A 49 2.78 -5.10 -4.03
CA GLU A 49 1.51 -4.85 -3.37
C GLU A 49 0.78 -6.18 -3.18
N TYR A 50 0.27 -6.40 -1.97
CA TYR A 50 -0.65 -7.49 -1.66
C TYR A 50 -2.01 -6.91 -1.30
N ASN A 51 -3.05 -7.40 -1.98
CA ASN A 51 -4.37 -6.80 -1.94
C ASN A 51 -5.33 -7.85 -1.41
N ARG A 52 -6.02 -7.55 -0.31
CA ARG A 52 -7.10 -8.38 0.22
C ARG A 52 -8.40 -7.58 0.19
N PRO A 53 -9.45 -8.05 -0.51
CA PRO A 53 -10.78 -7.42 -0.44
C PRO A 53 -11.25 -7.27 1.00
N LEU A 54 -11.98 -6.20 1.30
CA LEU A 54 -12.73 -6.08 2.55
C LEU A 54 -14.08 -6.72 2.31
N ASP A 55 -14.23 -7.93 2.85
CA ASP A 55 -15.46 -8.71 2.89
C ASP A 55 -16.69 -7.88 3.30
#